data_AF-A0A9D1Z4N7-F1
#
_entry.id   AF-A0A9D1Z4N7-F1
#
_cell.length_a   1.000
_cell.length_b   1.000
_cell.length_c   1.000
_cell.angle_alpha   90.00
_cell.angle_beta   90.00
_cell.angle_gamma   90.00
#
_symmetry.space_group_name_H-M   'P 1'
#
loop_
_entity.id
_entity.type
_entity.pdbx_description
1 polymer ?
#
loop_
_entity_poly.entity_id
_entity_poly.type
_entity_poly.pdbx_seq_one_letter_code
_entity_poly.pdbx_strand_id
1 'polypeptide(L)'
;MKVTVKDVLALLPTVDKIYLVWDGCVFQHSPFTALELDAYGDYMVGSICPTEEGGVEIVLAAQPVKVRWVKVAHSIHNIHKYK
;
A
#
# COMPACT_ATOMS: atom_id res chain seq x y z
N MET A 1 9.67 14.18 -9.17
CA MET A 1 9.61 14.02 -7.70
C MET A 1 8.75 12.79 -7.43
N LYS A 2 9.23 11.81 -6.65
CA LYS A 2 8.45 10.60 -6.31
C LYS A 2 7.80 10.84 -4.95
N VAL A 3 6.48 10.80 -4.88
CA VAL A 3 5.71 10.99 -3.65
C VAL A 3 5.21 9.63 -3.17
N THR A 4 5.42 9.33 -1.90
CA THR A 4 4.98 8.08 -1.26
C THR A 4 3.76 8.29 -0.37
N VAL A 5 3.07 7.21 0.00
CA VAL A 5 1.88 7.29 0.87
C VAL A 5 2.21 8.00 2.19
N LYS A 6 3.35 7.66 2.83
CA LYS A 6 3.76 8.33 4.08
C LYS A 6 4.02 9.84 3.91
N ASP A 7 4.50 10.26 2.74
CA ASP A 7 4.71 11.69 2.47
C ASP A 7 3.37 12.42 2.37
N VAL A 8 2.37 11.80 1.73
CA VAL A 8 1.01 12.34 1.65
C VAL A 8 0.36 12.42 3.03
N LEU A 9 0.51 11.36 3.84
CA LEU A 9 -0.02 11.34 5.21
C LEU A 9 0.63 12.40 6.10
N ALA A 10 1.94 12.64 5.94
CA ALA A 10 2.63 13.70 6.68
C ALA A 10 2.14 15.12 6.32
N LEU A 11 1.61 15.31 5.11
CA LEU A 11 1.02 16.57 4.66
C LEU A 11 -0.45 16.73 5.07
N LEU A 12 -1.12 15.64 5.46
CA LEU A 12 -2.55 15.60 5.79
C LEU A 12 -2.80 15.10 7.23
N PRO A 13 -2.27 15.78 8.26
CA PRO A 13 -2.36 15.32 9.65
C PRO A 13 -3.78 15.33 10.24
N THR A 14 -4.73 16.02 9.60
CA THR A 14 -6.10 16.25 10.10
C THR A 14 -7.18 15.56 9.26
N VAL A 15 -6.80 14.68 8.33
CA VAL A 15 -7.78 13.96 7.49
C VAL A 15 -8.19 12.67 8.19
N ASP A 16 -9.45 12.61 8.63
CA ASP A 16 -9.98 11.47 9.39
C ASP A 16 -10.35 10.27 8.49
N LYS A 17 -10.54 10.51 7.18
CA LYS A 17 -10.95 9.49 6.21
C LYS A 17 -9.98 9.44 5.05
N ILE A 18 -9.19 8.37 4.98
CA ILE A 18 -8.22 8.15 3.90
C ILE A 18 -8.58 6.85 3.19
N TYR A 19 -8.70 6.91 1.88
CA TYR A 19 -9.04 5.77 1.04
C TYR A 19 -7.83 5.41 0.19
N LEU A 20 -7.37 4.16 0.30
CA LEU A 20 -6.32 3.61 -0.55
C LEU A 20 -6.96 2.93 -1.75
N VAL A 21 -6.64 3.38 -2.96
CA VAL A 21 -7.11 2.75 -4.20
C VAL A 21 -5.96 1.96 -4.82
N TRP A 22 -6.17 0.66 -4.98
CA TRP A 22 -5.21 -0.24 -5.62
C TRP A 22 -5.95 -1.26 -6.50
N ASP A 23 -5.62 -1.26 -7.80
CA ASP A 23 -6.14 -2.23 -8.78
C ASP A 23 -7.68 -2.31 -8.81
N GLY A 24 -8.34 -1.14 -8.70
CA GLY A 24 -9.79 -1.04 -8.67
C GLY A 24 -10.44 -1.39 -7.32
N CYS A 25 -9.66 -1.89 -6.36
CA CYS A 25 -10.10 -2.05 -4.98
C CYS A 25 -9.91 -0.75 -4.20
N VAL A 26 -10.90 -0.39 -3.37
CA VAL A 26 -10.86 0.77 -2.49
C VAL A 26 -10.87 0.29 -1.04
N PHE A 27 -9.85 0.68 -0.29
CA PHE A 27 -9.70 0.34 1.12
C PHE A 27 -9.82 1.61 1.95
N GLN A 28 -10.85 1.69 2.79
CA GLN A 28 -10.98 2.79 3.74
C GLN A 28 -10.10 2.53 4.95
N HIS A 29 -9.25 3.49 5.28
CA HIS A 29 -8.45 3.54 6.49
C HIS A 29 -8.86 4.75 7.34
N SER A 30 -8.85 4.56 8.65
CA SER A 30 -9.23 5.59 9.60
C SER A 30 -8.53 5.37 10.93
N PRO A 31 -7.59 6.26 11.29
CA PRO A 31 -6.36 6.60 10.57
C PRO A 31 -5.43 5.39 10.34
N PHE A 32 -4.32 5.57 9.62
CA PHE A 32 -3.35 4.48 9.42
C PHE A 32 -2.74 4.03 10.75
N THR A 33 -2.81 2.73 11.00
CA THR A 33 -2.03 2.07 12.04
C THR A 33 -0.56 1.97 11.62
N ALA A 34 0.34 1.75 12.59
CA ALA A 34 1.76 1.54 12.32
C ALA A 34 2.01 0.35 11.36
N LEU A 35 1.15 -0.67 11.41
CA LEU A 35 1.23 -1.84 10.53
C LEU A 35 0.87 -1.49 9.08
N GLU A 36 -0.18 -0.68 8.88
CA GLU A 36 -0.60 -0.24 7.54
C GLU A 36 0.43 0.74 6.95
N LEU A 37 1.08 1.55 7.78
CA LEU A 37 2.20 2.40 7.36
C LEU A 37 3.42 1.57 6.93
N ASP A 38 3.75 0.48 7.63
CA ASP A 38 4.82 -0.44 7.20
C ASP A 38 4.46 -1.15 5.89
N ALA A 39 3.20 -1.56 5.75
CA ALA A 39 2.71 -2.25 4.56
C ALA A 39 2.64 -1.34 3.32
N TYR A 40 2.09 -0.13 3.46
CA TYR A 40 1.74 0.74 2.32
C TYR A 40 2.51 2.06 2.26
N GLY A 41 3.16 2.48 3.35
CA GLY A 41 3.76 3.81 3.47
C GLY A 41 4.84 4.11 2.43
N ASP A 42 5.56 3.09 1.98
CA ASP A 42 6.61 3.19 0.95
C ASP A 42 6.08 3.01 -0.50
N TYR A 43 4.77 2.80 -0.68
CA TYR A 43 4.19 2.71 -2.03
C TYR A 43 4.14 4.07 -2.70
N MET A 44 4.35 4.07 -4.01
CA MET A 44 4.28 5.28 -4.83
C MET A 44 2.83 5.68 -5.08
N VAL A 45 2.55 6.96 -4.88
CA VAL A 45 1.25 7.56 -5.17
C VAL A 45 1.21 7.96 -6.63
N GLY A 46 0.20 7.48 -7.35
CA GLY A 46 -0.10 7.85 -8.74
C GLY A 46 -0.95 9.10 -8.83
N SER A 47 -1.99 9.19 -8.00
CA SER A 47 -2.85 10.38 -7.90
C SER A 47 -3.47 10.52 -6.52
N ILE A 48 -3.88 11.75 -6.19
CA ILE A 48 -4.60 12.08 -4.95
C ILE A 48 -5.89 12.79 -5.37
N CYS A 49 -7.04 12.28 -4.93
CA CYS A 49 -8.35 12.83 -5.24
C CYS A 49 -9.09 13.20 -3.95
N PRO A 50 -9.75 14.37 -3.88
CA PRO A 50 -10.65 14.67 -2.77
C PRO A 50 -11.93 13.84 -2.86
N THR A 51 -12.50 13.45 -1.73
CA THR A 51 -13.82 12.80 -1.67
C THR A 51 -14.90 13.75 -1.14
N GLU A 52 -16.16 13.48 -1.47
CA GLU A 52 -17.30 14.33 -1.11
C GLU A 52 -17.52 14.47 0.41
N GLU A 53 -17.02 13.51 1.20
CA GLU A 53 -17.15 13.49 2.66
C GLU A 53 -15.97 14.16 3.41
N GLY A 54 -15.20 15.00 2.71
CA GLY A 54 -14.01 15.66 3.30
C GLY A 54 -12.84 14.69 3.53
N GLY A 55 -12.87 13.53 2.89
CA GLY A 55 -11.78 12.57 2.89
C GLY A 55 -10.85 12.73 1.67
N VAL A 56 -9.83 11.88 1.63
CA VAL A 56 -8.87 11.85 0.52
C VAL A 56 -8.68 10.43 0.03
N GLU A 57 -8.75 10.27 -1.29
CA GLU A 57 -8.39 9.06 -2.02
C GLU A 57 -6.94 9.14 -2.51
N ILE A 58 -6.16 8.14 -2.15
CA ILE A 58 -4.77 7.96 -2.55
C ILE A 58 -4.72 6.77 -3.50
N VAL A 59 -4.52 7.04 -4.79
CA VAL A 59 -4.40 6.00 -5.82
C VAL A 59 -2.94 5.56 -5.91
N LEU A 60 -2.69 4.28 -5.69
CA LEU A 60 -1.35 3.71 -5.81
C LEU A 60 -0.97 3.51 -7.29
N ALA A 61 0.26 3.87 -7.64
CA ALA A 61 0.79 3.68 -9.00
C ALA A 61 1.08 2.20 -9.36
N ALA A 62 0.68 1.23 -8.51
CA ALA A 62 0.95 -0.21 -8.63
C ALA A 62 2.42 -0.61 -8.86
N GLN A 63 3.37 0.29 -8.60
CA GLN A 63 4.81 0.02 -8.67
C GLN A 63 5.42 0.14 -7.27
N PRO A 64 5.85 -0.97 -6.64
CA PRO A 64 6.57 -0.90 -5.38
C PRO A 64 7.92 -0.20 -5.59
N VAL A 65 8.20 0.83 -4.79
CA VAL A 65 9.44 1.63 -4.89
C VAL A 65 10.69 0.80 -4.56
N LYS A 66 10.52 -0.23 -3.73
CA LYS A 66 11.55 -1.20 -3.40
C LYS A 66 11.14 -2.59 -3.89
N VAL A 67 11.76 -3.03 -4.98
CA VAL A 67 11.94 -4.45 -5.24
C VAL A 67 13.03 -4.95 -4.28
N ARG A 68 12.70 -5.09 -2.99
CA ARG A 68 13.50 -6.00 -2.15
C ARG A 68 13.11 -7.39 -2.61
N TRP A 69 13.99 -8.02 -3.38
CA TRP A 69 13.90 -9.44 -3.70
C TRP A 69 13.87 -10.21 -2.38
N VAL A 70 12.69 -10.46 -1.83
CA VAL A 70 12.52 -11.50 -0.83
C VAL A 70 12.73 -12.79 -1.62
N LYS A 71 13.91 -13.40 -1.47
CA LYS A 71 14.15 -14.76 -1.92
C LYS A 71 13.21 -15.66 -1.12
N VAL A 72 12.00 -15.89 -1.60
CA VAL A 72 11.16 -16.97 -1.11
C VAL A 72 11.83 -18.25 -1.57
N ALA A 73 12.57 -18.90 -0.66
CA ALA A 73 13.11 -20.23 -0.90
C ALA A 73 11.93 -21.20 -1.02
N HIS A 74 11.50 -21.49 -2.24
CA HIS A 74 10.64 -22.65 -2.51
C HIS A 74 11.46 -23.91 -2.21
N SER A 75 11.34 -24.45 -0.99
CA SER A 75 11.76 -25.82 -0.69
C SER A 75 10.69 -26.75 -1.26
N ILE A 76 10.89 -27.19 -2.50
CA ILE A 76 10.09 -28.27 -3.09
C ILE A 76 10.56 -29.57 -2.42
N HIS A 77 9.89 -29.95 -1.33
CA HIS A 77 10.02 -31.29 -0.76
C HIS A 77 9.41 -32.29 -1.75
N ASN A 78 10.27 -32.89 -2.56
CA ASN A 78 9.94 -33.96 -3.47
C ASN A 78 9.75 -35.25 -2.65
N ILE A 79 8.54 -35.47 -2.13
CA ILE A 79 8.19 -36.71 -1.43
C ILE A 79 8.09 -37.82 -2.48
N HIS A 80 9.16 -38.62 -2.57
CA HIS A 80 9.14 -39.91 -3.25
C HIS A 80 7.97 -40.77 -2.74
N LYS A 81 7.07 -41.13 -3.65
CA LYS A 81 6.21 -42.31 -3.48
C LYS A 81 6.55 -43.31 -4.58
N TYR A 82 7.28 -44.34 -4.22
CA TYR A 82 7.25 -45.62 -4.90
C TYR A 82 6.98 -46.70 -3.87
N LYS A 83 5.86 -47.40 -4.03
CA LYS A 83 5.67 -48.76 -3.55
C LYS A 83 4.90 -49.52 -4.63
#